data_AF-A0A955MWW7-F1
#
_entry.id   AF-A0A955MWW7-F1
#
_cell.length_a   1.000
_cell.length_b   1.000
_cell.length_c   1.000
_cell.angle_alpha   90.00
_cell.angle_beta   90.00
_cell.angle_gamma   90.00
#
_symmetry.space_group_name_H-M   'P 1'
#
loop_
_entity.id
_entity.type
_entity.pdbx_description
1 polymer ?
#
loop_
_entity_poly.entity_id
_entity_poly.type
_entity_poly.pdbx_seq_one_letter_code
_entity_poly.pdbx_strand_id
1 'polypeptide(L)'
;MNPETYQRALHKITRRHFFQKCGVGLGSIALGEMLGGRTQQAFAGTDFINPIAPKAGHFPAKAKNVIYLFMAGGPSQLELFDYKPKLKELDGQPIPDSYMEGRRFAFMDST
;
A
#
# COMPACT_ATOMS: atom_id res chain seq x y z
N MET A 1 -23.29 -67.29 9.57
CA MET A 1 -22.40 -66.21 9.09
C MET A 1 -21.25 -66.85 8.36
N ASN A 2 -21.00 -66.50 7.10
CA ASN A 2 -19.96 -67.16 6.28
C ASN A 2 -18.56 -66.80 6.87
N PRO A 3 -17.70 -67.76 7.24
CA PRO A 3 -16.40 -67.47 7.89
C PRO A 3 -15.53 -66.48 7.11
N GLU A 4 -15.59 -66.52 5.78
CA GLU A 4 -14.94 -65.55 4.88
C GLU A 4 -15.38 -64.09 5.13
N THR A 5 -16.68 -63.89 5.39
CA THR A 5 -17.23 -62.54 5.64
C THR A 5 -16.79 -61.98 6.99
N TYR A 6 -16.64 -62.85 7.99
CA TYR A 6 -16.18 -62.47 9.33
C TYR A 6 -14.71 -62.04 9.31
N GLN A 7 -13.84 -62.80 8.63
CA GLN A 7 -12.43 -62.46 8.46
C GLN A 7 -12.26 -61.11 7.73
N ARG A 8 -13.04 -60.87 6.66
CA ARG A 8 -13.05 -59.59 5.95
C ARG A 8 -13.50 -58.42 6.82
N ALA A 9 -14.49 -58.63 7.70
CA ALA A 9 -14.93 -57.61 8.65
C ALA A 9 -13.83 -57.28 9.67
N LEU A 10 -13.14 -58.30 10.22
CA LEU A 10 -12.02 -58.10 11.13
C LEU A 10 -10.86 -57.35 10.48
N HIS A 11 -10.51 -57.68 9.22
CA HIS A 11 -9.49 -56.94 8.47
C HIS A 11 -9.82 -55.45 8.33
N LYS A 12 -11.10 -55.09 8.13
CA LYS A 12 -11.56 -53.68 8.07
C LYS A 12 -11.45 -52.94 9.41
N ILE A 13 -11.41 -53.65 10.54
CA ILE A 13 -11.33 -53.07 11.89
C ILE A 13 -9.87 -52.87 12.33
N THR A 14 -8.90 -53.52 11.69
CA THR A 14 -7.49 -53.38 12.09
C THR A 14 -6.90 -52.01 11.71
N ARG A 15 -6.17 -51.40 12.66
CA ARG A 15 -5.41 -50.15 12.43
C ARG A 15 -4.48 -50.25 11.21
N ARG A 16 -3.87 -51.41 10.99
CA ARG A 16 -2.97 -51.66 9.85
C ARG A 16 -3.68 -51.51 8.50
N HIS A 17 -4.89 -52.06 8.35
CA HIS A 17 -5.66 -51.94 7.11
C HIS A 17 -6.12 -50.50 6.86
N PHE A 18 -6.50 -49.79 7.93
CA PHE A 18 -6.83 -48.37 7.86
C PHE A 18 -5.64 -47.54 7.35
N PHE A 19 -4.46 -47.67 7.97
CA PHE A 19 -3.27 -46.93 7.52
C PHE A 19 -2.81 -47.32 6.11
N GLN A 20 -2.96 -48.59 5.71
CA GLN A 20 -2.62 -49.03 4.36
C GLN A 20 -3.50 -48.37 3.28
N LYS A 21 -4.77 -48.09 3.56
CA LYS A 21 -5.71 -47.48 2.59
C LYS A 21 -5.79 -45.95 2.70
N CYS A 22 -5.66 -45.40 3.90
CA CYS A 22 -5.84 -43.96 4.14
C CYS A 22 -4.67 -43.09 3.65
N GLY A 23 -3.48 -43.67 3.40
CA GLY A 23 -2.34 -42.90 2.87
C GLY A 23 -2.61 -42.22 1.53
N VAL A 24 -3.37 -42.87 0.64
CA VAL A 24 -3.75 -42.30 -0.67
C VAL A 24 -4.78 -41.17 -0.52
N GLY A 25 -5.69 -41.29 0.46
CA GLY A 25 -6.75 -40.30 0.69
C GLY A 25 -6.21 -38.95 1.17
N LEU A 26 -5.27 -38.94 2.13
CA LEU A 26 -4.67 -37.70 2.63
C LEU A 26 -3.89 -36.95 1.53
N GLY A 27 -3.17 -37.68 0.66
CA GLY A 27 -2.47 -37.09 -0.48
C GLY A 27 -3.42 -36.44 -1.49
N SER A 28 -4.57 -37.06 -1.76
CA SER A 28 -5.57 -36.47 -2.66
C SER A 28 -6.21 -35.19 -2.12
N ILE A 29 -6.41 -35.09 -0.80
CA ILE A 29 -6.89 -33.85 -0.15
C ILE A 29 -5.83 -32.76 -0.26
N ALA A 30 -4.57 -33.06 0.03
CA ALA A 30 -3.47 -32.11 -0.10
C ALA A 30 -3.28 -31.63 -1.56
N LEU A 31 -3.39 -32.53 -2.53
CA LEU A 31 -3.33 -32.20 -3.95
C LEU A 31 -4.54 -31.34 -4.38
N GLY A 32 -5.73 -31.63 -3.85
CA GLY A 32 -6.94 -30.82 -4.06
C GLY A 32 -6.79 -29.39 -3.53
N GLU A 33 -6.18 -29.22 -2.36
CA GLU A 33 -5.80 -27.91 -1.80
C GLU A 33 -4.76 -27.20 -2.69
N MET A 34 -3.72 -27.89 -3.14
CA MET A 34 -2.70 -27.29 -4.02
C MET A 34 -3.25 -26.87 -5.39
N LEU A 35 -4.15 -27.68 -5.98
CA LEU A 35 -4.76 -27.42 -7.28
C LEU A 35 -5.92 -26.41 -7.19
N GLY A 36 -6.75 -26.46 -6.15
CA GLY A 36 -7.95 -25.63 -5.97
C GLY A 36 -7.73 -24.33 -5.19
N GLY A 37 -6.86 -24.34 -4.18
CA GLY A 37 -6.57 -23.16 -3.35
C GLY A 37 -5.76 -22.09 -4.07
N ARG A 38 -4.89 -22.49 -5.01
CA ARG A 38 -4.08 -21.54 -5.81
C ARG A 38 -4.78 -21.03 -7.06
N THR A 39 -5.67 -21.80 -7.68
CA THR A 39 -6.40 -21.32 -8.87
C THR A 39 -7.41 -20.25 -8.51
N GLN A 40 -8.15 -20.37 -7.40
CA GLN A 40 -9.07 -19.30 -6.98
C GLN A 40 -8.35 -18.00 -6.59
N GLN A 41 -7.13 -18.07 -6.01
CA GLN A 41 -6.30 -16.89 -5.73
C GLN A 41 -5.61 -16.30 -6.96
N ALA A 42 -5.33 -17.09 -7.99
CA ALA A 42 -4.68 -16.61 -9.21
C ALA A 42 -5.64 -15.85 -10.15
N PHE A 43 -6.95 -16.11 -10.09
CA PHE A 43 -7.96 -15.42 -10.91
C PHE A 43 -8.67 -14.27 -10.16
N ALA A 44 -8.51 -14.16 -8.84
CA ALA A 44 -9.05 -13.06 -8.05
C ALA A 44 -7.92 -12.11 -7.64
N GLY A 45 -7.51 -11.21 -8.55
CA GLY A 45 -6.64 -10.10 -8.18
C GLY A 45 -5.57 -9.73 -9.21
N THR A 46 -5.95 -9.56 -10.48
CA THR A 46 -5.19 -8.66 -11.37
C THR A 46 -5.82 -7.28 -11.35
N ASP A 47 -6.06 -6.74 -10.16
CA ASP A 47 -6.16 -5.29 -10.03
C ASP A 47 -4.72 -4.78 -10.12
N PHE A 48 -4.45 -3.87 -11.06
CA PHE A 48 -3.21 -3.10 -11.03
C PHE A 48 -3.11 -2.41 -9.67
N ILE A 49 -2.35 -3.01 -8.75
CA ILE A 49 -2.11 -2.43 -7.43
C ILE A 49 -1.19 -1.24 -7.69
N ASN A 50 -1.78 -0.05 -7.85
CA ASN A 50 -1.02 1.19 -7.82
C ASN A 50 -0.28 1.24 -6.48
N PRO A 51 1.06 1.11 -6.45
CA PRO A 51 1.81 0.98 -5.20
C PRO A 51 1.76 2.25 -4.35
N ILE A 52 1.32 3.36 -4.92
CA ILE A 52 1.17 4.67 -4.28
C ILE A 52 -0.30 4.95 -3.94
N ALA A 53 -1.24 4.04 -4.27
CA ALA A 53 -2.63 4.22 -3.91
C ALA A 53 -2.78 4.29 -2.38
N PRO A 54 -3.60 5.23 -1.87
CA PRO A 54 -3.91 5.30 -0.45
C PRO A 54 -4.48 3.97 0.03
N LYS A 55 -3.84 3.36 1.03
CA LYS A 55 -4.36 2.15 1.68
C LYS A 55 -5.54 2.52 2.56
N ALA A 56 -6.57 1.69 2.55
CA ALA A 56 -7.64 1.79 3.53
C ALA A 56 -7.05 1.60 4.94
N GLY A 57 -7.33 2.54 5.84
CA GLY A 57 -6.98 2.39 7.25
C GLY A 57 -7.86 1.34 7.93
N HIS A 58 -7.46 0.84 9.11
CA HIS A 58 -8.25 -0.12 9.88
C HIS A 58 -9.61 0.46 10.33
N PHE A 59 -9.76 1.78 10.35
CA PHE A 59 -10.97 2.50 10.75
C PHE A 59 -11.32 3.58 9.71
N PRO A 60 -12.61 3.95 9.56
CA PRO A 60 -13.01 5.05 8.69
C PRO A 60 -12.44 6.38 9.23
N ALA A 61 -11.52 6.98 8.48
CA ALA A 61 -10.97 8.28 8.82
C ALA A 61 -11.94 9.39 8.41
N LYS A 62 -12.32 10.25 9.37
CA LYS A 62 -13.04 11.50 9.11
C LYS A 62 -12.24 12.65 9.71
N ALA A 63 -11.75 13.56 8.88
CA ALA A 63 -11.14 14.80 9.37
C ALA A 63 -12.21 15.62 10.10
N LYS A 64 -12.00 15.88 11.39
CA LYS A 64 -12.93 16.65 12.22
C LYS A 64 -12.54 18.12 12.33
N ASN A 65 -11.24 18.40 12.33
CA ASN A 65 -10.69 19.75 12.44
C ASN A 65 -9.47 19.88 11.52
N VAL A 66 -9.28 21.07 10.95
CA VAL A 66 -8.06 21.44 10.22
C VAL A 66 -7.36 22.53 11.02
N ILE A 67 -6.18 22.22 11.56
CA ILE A 67 -5.40 23.17 12.34
C ILE A 67 -4.38 23.80 11.39
N TYR A 68 -4.59 25.07 11.04
CA TYR A 68 -3.66 25.85 10.24
C TYR A 68 -2.86 26.79 11.15
N LEU A 69 -1.54 26.64 11.16
CA LEU A 69 -0.64 27.46 11.95
C LEU A 69 0.09 28.43 11.03
N PHE A 70 -0.25 29.72 11.12
CA PHE A 70 0.52 30.78 10.47
C PHE A 70 1.65 31.22 11.41
N MET A 71 2.87 30.77 11.11
CA MET A 71 4.06 31.17 11.85
C MET A 71 4.60 32.48 11.29
N ALA A 72 4.20 33.60 11.88
CA ALA A 72 4.78 34.90 11.56
C ALA A 72 6.28 34.88 11.89
N GLY A 73 7.13 35.13 10.88
CA GLY A 73 8.59 35.16 11.02
C GLY A 73 9.32 33.84 10.70
N GLY A 74 8.61 32.77 10.34
CA GLY A 74 9.25 31.58 9.76
C GLY A 74 9.71 31.84 8.32
N PRO A 75 10.79 31.17 7.85
CA PRO A 75 11.17 31.23 6.44
C PRO A 75 9.99 30.77 5.59
N SER A 76 9.58 31.60 4.62
CA SER A 76 8.53 31.22 3.68
C SER A 76 8.97 29.98 2.89
N GLN A 77 8.04 29.29 2.23
CA GLN A 77 8.40 28.19 1.33
C GLN A 77 9.43 28.62 0.27
N LEU A 78 9.42 29.89 -0.12
CA LEU A 78 10.36 30.47 -1.08
C LEU A 78 11.74 30.74 -0.46
N GLU A 79 11.82 30.96 0.86
CA GLU A 79 13.05 31.21 1.64
C GLU A 79 13.72 29.92 2.16
N LEU A 80 13.19 28.75 1.79
CA LEU A 80 13.78 27.45 2.14
C LEU A 80 15.06 27.16 1.33
N PHE A 81 15.62 25.96 1.54
CA PHE A 81 16.90 25.45 0.98
C PHE A 81 16.93 25.24 -0.55
N ASP A 82 16.18 26.01 -1.32
CA ASP A 82 16.25 25.99 -2.78
C ASP A 82 17.38 26.91 -3.27
N TYR A 83 18.28 26.36 -4.07
CA TYR A 83 19.44 27.07 -4.59
C TYR A 83 19.02 28.00 -5.73
N LYS A 84 19.15 29.31 -5.51
CA LYS A 84 18.71 30.37 -6.44
C LYS A 84 19.93 31.11 -7.02
N PRO A 85 20.64 30.53 -8.00
CA PRO A 85 21.87 31.13 -8.53
C PRO A 85 21.65 32.52 -9.13
N LYS A 86 20.49 32.75 -9.77
CA LYS A 86 20.18 34.04 -10.39
C LYS A 86 19.96 35.15 -9.37
N LEU A 87 19.41 34.85 -8.19
CA LEU A 87 19.29 35.84 -7.11
C LEU A 87 20.67 36.22 -6.57
N LYS A 88 21.58 35.25 -6.46
CA LYS A 88 22.97 35.52 -6.07
C LYS A 88 23.70 36.39 -7.10
N GLU A 89 23.45 36.19 -8.39
CA GLU A 89 24.04 36.99 -9.46
C GLU A 89 23.51 38.44 -9.47
N LEU A 90 22.23 38.62 -9.17
CA LEU A 90 21.54 39.91 -9.18
C LEU A 90 21.58 40.64 -7.83
N ASP A 91 22.32 40.11 -6.85
CA ASP A 91 22.42 40.69 -5.52
C ASP A 91 23.04 42.10 -5.58
N GLY A 92 22.40 43.07 -4.92
CA GLY A 92 22.80 44.48 -4.94
C GLY A 92 22.53 45.24 -6.24
N GLN A 93 21.96 44.62 -7.28
CA GLN A 93 21.57 45.32 -8.50
C GLN A 93 20.24 46.05 -8.32
N PRO A 94 20.04 47.22 -8.96
CA PRO A 94 18.74 47.88 -8.96
C PRO A 94 17.69 46.98 -9.63
N ILE A 95 16.48 47.01 -9.08
CA ILE A 95 15.35 46.27 -9.64
C ILE A 95 15.06 46.86 -11.04
N PRO A 96 14.92 46.03 -12.09
CA PRO A 96 14.62 46.55 -13.43
C PRO A 96 13.25 47.24 -13.49
N ASP A 97 13.14 48.30 -14.27
CA ASP A 97 11.92 49.13 -14.37
C ASP A 97 10.68 48.30 -14.78
N SER A 98 10.87 47.28 -15.61
CA SER A 98 9.80 46.34 -16.01
C SER A 98 9.13 45.63 -14.85
N TYR A 99 9.79 45.54 -13.68
CA TYR A 99 9.22 44.96 -12.47
C TYR A 99 8.55 46.00 -11.56
N MET A 100 8.77 47.28 -11.78
CA MET A 100 8.19 48.39 -11.01
C MET A 100 7.00 49.04 -11.70
N GLU A 101 6.97 49.03 -13.04
CA GLU A 101 5.89 49.61 -13.84
C GLU A 101 4.50 49.12 -13.40
N GLY A 102 3.65 50.07 -12.97
CA GLY A 102 2.25 49.81 -12.58
C GLY A 102 2.05 49.09 -11.24
N ARG A 103 3.12 48.84 -10.47
CA ARG A 103 3.02 48.16 -9.16
C ARG A 103 3.44 49.07 -8.01
N ARG A 104 2.61 49.12 -6.96
CA ARG A 104 2.91 49.82 -5.71
C ARG A 104 3.32 48.81 -4.64
N PHE A 105 4.56 48.88 -4.20
CA PHE A 105 5.07 48.05 -3.10
C PHE A 105 4.83 48.73 -1.76
N ALA A 106 4.52 47.96 -0.71
CA ALA A 106 4.10 48.49 0.57
C ALA A 106 5.19 49.29 1.33
N PHE A 107 6.47 49.07 1.01
CA PHE A 107 7.62 49.63 1.72
C PHE A 107 8.68 50.25 0.80
N MET A 108 8.38 50.44 -0.48
CA MET A 108 9.27 51.11 -1.43
C MET A 108 8.54 52.33 -1.98
N ASP A 109 9.14 53.50 -1.81
CA ASP A 109 8.64 54.72 -2.46
C ASP A 109 8.90 54.61 -3.95
N SER A 110 7.84 54.69 -4.75
CA SER A 110 7.91 54.60 -6.22
C SER A 110 8.30 55.95 -6.84
N THR A 111 9.34 56.60 -6.32
CA THR A 111 9.84 57.90 -6.80
C THR A 111 11.24 57.76 -7.36
#